data_AF-X1RUG2-F1
#
_entry.id   AF-X1RUG2-F1
#
_cell.length_a   1.000
_cell.length_b   1.000
_cell.length_c   1.000
_cell.angle_alpha   90.00
_cell.angle_beta   90.00
_cell.angle_gamma   90.00
#
_symmetry.space_group_name_H-M   'P 1'
#
loop_
_entity.id
_entity.type
_entity.pdbx_description
1 polymer ?
#
loop_
_entity_poly.entity_id
_entity_poly.type
_entity_poly.pdbx_seq_one_letter_code
_entity_poly.pdbx_strand_id
1 'polypeptide(L)' 'MQKKDIKKFTLNELQEEVKNLGVEKYRATQLFDFLYKKGIEDFKDMLSLPTSFRDLLQKKFLHKQDRVGRFS' A
#
# COMPACT_ATOMS: atom_id res chain seq x y z
N MET A 1 -15.14 8.39 -4.03
CA MET A 1 -14.55 8.33 -2.66
C MET A 1 -13.07 8.65 -2.77
N GLN A 2 -12.57 9.65 -2.04
CA GLN A 2 -11.15 10.04 -2.08
C GLN A 2 -10.31 8.96 -1.39
N LYS A 3 -9.60 8.09 -2.15
CA LYS A 3 -8.61 7.22 -1.51
C LYS A 3 -7.39 8.06 -1.11
N LYS A 4 -6.77 7.71 0.02
CA LYS A 4 -5.69 8.49 0.62
C LYS A 4 -4.34 8.14 -0.02
N ASP A 5 -3.48 9.15 -0.14
CA ASP A 5 -2.14 9.01 -0.71
C ASP A 5 -1.22 8.30 0.29
N ILE A 6 -0.80 7.08 -0.01
CA ILE A 6 -0.06 6.26 0.95
C ILE A 6 1.32 6.84 1.30
N LYS A 7 1.92 7.63 0.40
CA LYS A 7 3.19 8.35 0.64
C LYS A 7 3.07 9.50 1.64
N LYS A 8 1.85 9.92 2.02
CA LYS A 8 1.63 10.94 3.06
C LYS A 8 1.59 10.35 4.46
N PHE A 9 1.51 9.03 4.57
CA PHE A 9 1.45 8.36 5.86
C PHE A 9 2.85 8.18 6.43
N THR A 10 2.97 8.39 7.73
CA THR A 10 4.17 8.03 8.48
C THR A 10 4.19 6.53 8.76
N LEU A 11 5.36 6.00 9.13
CA LEU A 11 5.51 4.59 9.52
C LEU A 11 4.50 4.19 10.62
N ASN A 12 4.29 5.06 11.61
CA ASN A 12 3.37 4.81 12.71
C ASN A 12 1.91 4.70 12.23
N GLU A 13 1.46 5.61 11.36
CA GLU A 13 0.10 5.53 10.82
C GLU A 13 -0.09 4.31 9.92
N LEU A 14 0.91 3.94 9.12
CA LEU A 14 0.88 2.69 8.37
C LEU A 14 0.78 1.49 9.31
N GLN A 15 1.55 1.47 10.40
CA GLN A 15 1.51 0.40 11.40
C GLN A 15 0.13 0.27 12.05
N GLU A 16 -0.53 1.39 12.34
CA GLU A 16 -1.90 1.40 12.87
C GLU A 16 -2.90 0.89 11.83
N GLU A 17 -2.81 1.36 10.57
CA GLU A 17 -3.70 0.92 9.49
C GLU A 17 -3.55 -0.57 9.19
N VAL A 18 -2.32 -1.09 9.10
CA VAL A 18 -2.11 -2.53 8.89
C VAL A 18 -2.58 -3.34 10.09
N LYS A 19 -2.38 -2.84 11.31
CA LYS A 19 -2.88 -3.49 12.53
C LYS A 19 -4.42 -3.55 12.54
N ASN A 20 -5.08 -2.47 12.14
CA ASN A 20 -6.55 -2.40 12.00
C ASN A 20 -7.07 -3.36 10.91
N LEU A 21 -6.24 -3.71 9.94
CA LEU A 21 -6.52 -4.71 8.91
C LEU A 21 -6.25 -6.15 9.37
N GLY A 22 -5.79 -6.36 10.60
CA GLY A 22 -5.38 -7.68 11.10
C GLY A 22 -4.02 -8.14 10.57
N VAL A 23 -3.20 -7.20 10.09
CA VAL A 23 -1.87 -7.47 9.56
C VAL A 23 -0.80 -7.04 10.55
N GLU A 24 0.26 -7.82 10.63
CA GLU A 24 1.38 -7.58 11.53
C GLU A 24 2.10 -6.25 11.26
N LYS A 25 2.50 -5.55 12.33
CA LYS A 25 3.16 -4.23 12.26
C LYS A 25 4.44 -4.24 11.43
N TYR A 26 5.18 -5.35 11.39
CA TYR A 26 6.40 -5.44 10.59
C TYR A 26 6.14 -5.34 9.08
N ARG A 27 4.92 -5.69 8.62
CA ARG A 27 4.52 -5.54 7.21
C ARG A 27 4.36 -4.07 6.82
N ALA A 28 3.92 -3.21 7.74
CA ALA A 28 3.94 -1.77 7.50
C ALA A 28 5.36 -1.24 7.34
N THR A 29 6.33 -1.76 8.10
CA THR A 29 7.74 -1.40 7.94
C THR A 29 8.26 -1.78 6.54
N GLN A 30 7.94 -2.99 6.07
CA GLN A 30 8.30 -3.40 4.70
C GLN A 30 7.66 -2.50 3.65
N LEU A 31 6.35 -2.20 3.80
CA LEU A 31 5.63 -1.30 2.91
C LEU A 31 6.26 0.10 2.88
N PHE A 32 6.62 0.64 4.05
CA PHE A 32 7.30 1.93 4.16
C PHE A 32 8.66 1.92 3.44
N ASP A 33 9.45 0.86 3.61
CA ASP A 33 10.72 0.69 2.89
C ASP A 33 10.49 0.65 1.36
N PHE A 34 9.46 -0.06 0.88
CA PHE A 34 9.10 -0.05 -0.54
C PHE A 34 8.74 1.34 -1.06
N LEU A 35 7.93 2.09 -0.31
CA LEU A 35 7.45 3.41 -0.70
C LEU A 35 8.54 4.47 -0.67
N TYR A 36 9.35 4.50 0.40
CA TYR A 36 10.32 5.57 0.65
C TYR A 36 11.74 5.22 0.19
N LYS A 37 12.16 3.97 0.35
CA LYS A 37 13.53 3.54 -0.01
C LYS A 37 13.62 3.05 -1.45
N LYS A 38 12.66 2.24 -1.89
CA LYS A 38 12.60 1.77 -3.29
C LYS A 38 11.80 2.67 -4.21
N GLY A 39 10.99 3.57 -3.66
CA GLY A 39 10.14 4.46 -4.47
C GLY A 39 9.07 3.71 -5.26
N ILE A 40 8.68 2.49 -4.85
CA ILE A 40 7.69 1.69 -5.57
C ILE A 40 6.34 2.38 -5.49
N GLU A 41 5.76 2.59 -6.66
CA GLU A 41 4.48 3.27 -6.82
C GLU A 41 3.31 2.27 -6.98
N ASP A 42 3.56 1.07 -7.49
CA ASP A 42 2.54 0.04 -7.62
C ASP A 42 2.62 -1.00 -6.50
N PHE A 43 1.51 -1.24 -5.81
CA PHE A 43 1.44 -2.28 -4.79
C PHE A 43 1.71 -3.67 -5.36
N LYS A 44 1.46 -3.91 -6.66
CA LYS A 44 1.72 -5.19 -7.33
C LYS A 44 3.22 -5.49 -7.42
N ASP A 45 4.04 -4.46 -7.62
CA ASP A 45 5.50 -4.55 -7.69
C ASP A 45 6.15 -4.84 -6.33
N MET A 46 5.39 -4.76 -5.24
CA MET A 46 5.84 -5.14 -3.90
C MET A 46 5.79 -6.66 -3.71
N LEU A 47 6.58 -7.40 -4.50
CA LEU A 47 6.59 -8.86 -4.54
C LEU A 47 6.86 -9.55 -3.19
N SER A 48 7.50 -8.85 -2.25
CA SER A 48 7.78 -9.34 -0.89
C SER A 48 6.55 -9.37 0.03
N LEU A 49 5.51 -8.61 -0.31
CA LEU A 49 4.25 -8.58 0.43
C LEU A 49 3.30 -9.67 -0.10
N PRO A 50 2.50 -10.34 0.74
CA PRO A 50 1.53 -11.31 0.27
C PRO A 50 0.41 -10.65 -0.55
N THR A 51 -0.15 -11.37 -1.52
CA THR A 51 -1.20 -10.87 -2.43
C THR A 51 -2.38 -10.28 -1.68
N SER A 52 -2.87 -10.96 -0.62
CA SER A 52 -3.98 -10.48 0.21
C SER A 52 -3.73 -9.10 0.81
N PHE A 53 -2.47 -8.80 1.17
CA PHE A 53 -2.12 -7.48 1.71
C PHE A 53 -2.08 -6.41 0.63
N ARG A 54 -1.53 -6.74 -0.55
CA ARG A 54 -1.54 -5.82 -1.72
C ARG A 54 -2.96 -5.45 -2.13
N ASP A 55 -3.88 -6.43 -2.12
CA ASP A 55 -5.30 -6.24 -2.40
C ASP A 55 -5.97 -5.26 -1.41
N LEU A 56 -5.70 -5.43 -0.11
CA LEU A 56 -6.19 -4.52 0.93
C LEU A 56 -5.67 -3.09 0.72
N LEU A 57 -4.39 -2.94 0.38
CA LEU A 57 -3.78 -1.65 0.10
C LEU A 57 -4.42 -0.99 -1.13
N GLN A 58 -4.66 -1.73 -2.21
CA GLN A 58 -5.33 -1.22 -3.42
C GLN A 58 -6.78 -0.77 -3.19
N LYS A 59 -7.48 -1.43 -2.25
CA LYS A 59 -8.84 -1.05 -1.85
C LYS A 59 -8.85 0.23 -1.00
N LYS A 60 -7.94 0.37 -0.03
CA LYS A 60 -7.91 1.50 0.92
C LYS A 60 -7.16 2.74 0.40
N PHE A 61 -6.08 2.55 -0.34
CA PHE A 61 -5.17 3.61 -0.76
C PHE A 61 -5.19 3.75 -2.29
N LEU A 62 -5.20 4.99 -2.78
CA LEU A 62 -4.85 5.28 -4.18
C LEU A 62 -3.37 5.62 -4.16
N HIS A 63 -2.60 4.91 -4.96
CA HIS A 63 -1.40 5.48 -5.52
C HIS A 63 -1.70 5.78 -6.99
N LYS A 64 -1.35 6.98 -7.48
CA LYS A 64 -1.74 7.44 -8.83
C LYS A 64 -1.10 6.58 -9.92
N GLN A 65 -1.76 5.47 -10.25
CA GLN A 65 -1.81 4.98 -11.61
C GLN A 65 -3.13 4.24 -11.84
N ASP A 66 -4.24 4.93 -11.55
CA ASP A 66 -5.50 4.64 -12.25
C ASP A 66 -5.29 5.10 -13.71
N ARG A 67 -4.54 4.31 -14.49
CA ARG A 67 -4.79 4.26 -15.93
C ARG A 67 -6.14 3.60 -16.06
N VAL A 68 -7.17 4.45 -16.11
CA VAL A 68 -8.42 4.18 -16.81
C VAL A 68 -8.05 3.54 -18.14
N GLY A 69 -8.17 2.20 -18.26
CA GLY A 69 -7.76 1.52 -19.49
C GLY A 69 -7.45 0.03 -19.34
N ARG A 70 -8.47 -0.78 -19.05
CA ARG A 70 -8.73 -2.07 -19.72
C ARG A 70 -9.99 -2.70 -19.13
N PHE A 71 -11.13 -2.22 -19.61
CA PHE A 71 -12.19 -3.15 -19.98
C PHE A 71 -11.78 -3.71 -21.35
N SER A 72 -11.61 -5.02 -21.42
CA SER A 72 -11.72 -5.81 -22.64
C SER A 72 -12.50 -7.06 -22.28
#